data_AF-A0A821NMT5-F1
#
_entry.id   AF-A0A821NMT5-F1
#
_cell.length_a   1.000
_cell.length_b   1.000
_cell.length_c   1.000
_cell.angle_alpha   90.00
_cell.angle_beta   90.00
_cell.angle_gamma   90.00
#
_symmetry.space_group_name_H-M   'P 1'
#
loop_
_entity.id
_entity.type
_entity.pdbx_description
1 polymer ?
#
loop_
_entity_poly.entity_id
_entity_poly.type
_entity_poly.pdbx_seq_one_letter_code
_entity_poly.pdbx_strand_id
1 'polypeptide(L)'
;MERNMNEYSELFYHCIQVLNEYNNNIAEEIFLQEYFQLNKISNQSFISTVLIDCTRHAELLKTIIDIFYKTDGIKIRKSEQNIYKVLVYIIIFQLDSVDLKLLQGFIYSVQLYHVHQFLQFLINEDYISIIKTECLKIYDEEYIDEKILRVIEKHRSILRGILLDINNIMEGRTATRHLPEPTKTKPFNLTVPKERINSIPKIIPKIEKYRPPPKSTYERSKEQNELEKIREENHRQGLHKLNRTRSLSFHYMKTEKSNKTQIKQAKFIEENEKYLHVEQFQANPLPKFQTNKIPVKLNVAAILKENQLFKKQENNVRQRLHDYEYGGKDAHEFFQWQETMQKQDYEQQLINIERRRLEGKISYEEAIFARQHLIDENRHIADEIKRQTREAIEIHVKEKLQEEQRMKQLIEEIVNSRDNAKIAQQKLQQYKADFVKQYKEELKQLMKQALEEACKIFNDTFLKI
;
A
#
# COMPACT_ATOMS: atom_id res chain seq x y z
N MET A 1 -28.99 -4.19 -3.62
CA MET A 1 -28.65 -3.18 -4.65
C MET A 1 -28.26 -3.85 -5.98
N GLU A 2 -27.53 -4.97 -5.98
CA GLU A 2 -27.22 -5.71 -7.22
C GLU A 2 -28.46 -6.20 -7.99
N ARG A 3 -29.53 -6.65 -7.30
CA ARG A 3 -30.79 -7.01 -7.97
C ARG A 3 -31.42 -5.88 -8.79
N ASN A 4 -31.39 -4.64 -8.29
CA ASN A 4 -32.02 -3.50 -8.98
C ASN A 4 -31.19 -3.02 -10.17
N MET A 5 -29.85 -3.14 -10.10
CA MET A 5 -29.00 -2.83 -11.25
C MET A 5 -29.27 -3.77 -12.43
N ASN A 6 -29.59 -5.05 -12.15
CA ASN A 6 -29.97 -5.99 -13.20
C ASN A 6 -31.30 -5.64 -13.87
N GLU A 7 -32.32 -5.21 -13.12
CA GLU A 7 -33.62 -4.83 -13.69
C GLU A 7 -33.52 -3.56 -14.57
N TYR A 8 -32.74 -2.55 -14.16
CA TYR A 8 -32.52 -1.35 -14.98
C TYR A 8 -31.65 -1.63 -16.20
N SER A 9 -30.65 -2.50 -16.08
CA SER A 9 -29.81 -2.95 -17.20
C SER A 9 -30.63 -3.69 -18.25
N GLU A 10 -31.50 -4.60 -17.81
CA GLU A 10 -32.42 -5.35 -18.67
C GLU A 10 -33.41 -4.42 -19.39
N LEU A 11 -33.99 -3.45 -18.67
CA LEU A 11 -34.87 -2.45 -19.25
C LEU A 11 -34.18 -1.61 -20.34
N PHE A 12 -32.94 -1.17 -20.07
CA PHE A 12 -32.16 -0.38 -21.02
C PHE A 12 -31.77 -1.20 -22.25
N TYR A 13 -31.38 -2.46 -22.05
CA TYR A 13 -31.08 -3.40 -23.12
C TYR A 13 -32.27 -3.55 -24.07
N HIS A 14 -33.47 -3.75 -23.54
CA HIS A 14 -34.67 -3.85 -24.38
C HIS A 14 -34.99 -2.55 -25.12
N CYS A 15 -34.78 -1.37 -24.53
CA CYS A 15 -34.94 -0.09 -25.24
C CYS A 15 -34.01 0.01 -26.47
N ILE A 16 -32.76 -0.44 -26.33
CA ILE A 16 -31.79 -0.46 -27.42
C ILE A 16 -32.17 -1.50 -28.48
N GLN A 17 -32.56 -2.70 -28.04
CA GLN A 17 -32.85 -3.81 -28.92
C GLN A 17 -34.07 -3.53 -29.81
N VAL A 18 -35.11 -2.94 -29.23
CA VAL A 18 -36.31 -2.49 -29.98
C VAL A 18 -35.92 -1.48 -31.06
N LEU A 19 -35.01 -0.53 -30.77
CA LEU A 19 -34.52 0.43 -31.78
C LEU A 19 -33.57 -0.18 -32.83
N ASN A 20 -32.90 -1.29 -32.51
CA ASN A 20 -32.05 -2.01 -33.47
C ASN A 20 -32.89 -2.84 -34.45
N GLU A 21 -33.95 -3.47 -33.96
CA GLU A 21 -34.81 -4.37 -34.72
C GLU A 21 -35.94 -3.62 -35.45
N TYR A 22 -36.33 -2.44 -34.96
CA TYR A 22 -37.38 -1.64 -35.58
C TYR A 22 -36.98 -1.17 -36.98
N ASN A 23 -37.87 -1.42 -37.94
CA ASN A 23 -37.73 -1.03 -39.32
C ASN A 23 -38.93 -0.15 -39.71
N ASN A 24 -38.70 0.98 -40.37
CA ASN A 24 -39.72 2.01 -40.65
C ASN A 24 -40.91 1.55 -41.53
N ASN A 25 -40.92 0.28 -41.96
CA ASN A 25 -41.95 -0.30 -42.82
C ASN A 25 -43.16 -0.85 -42.04
N ILE A 26 -43.05 -1.02 -40.73
CA ILE A 26 -44.09 -1.59 -39.86
C ILE A 26 -44.51 -0.51 -38.87
N ALA A 27 -45.82 -0.41 -38.57
CA ALA A 27 -46.31 0.51 -37.55
C ALA A 27 -45.72 0.18 -36.17
N GLU A 28 -45.35 1.21 -35.39
CA GLU A 28 -44.67 1.06 -34.10
C GLU A 28 -45.44 0.16 -33.14
N GLU A 29 -46.77 0.30 -33.10
CA GLU A 29 -47.65 -0.44 -32.18
C GLU A 29 -47.68 -1.94 -32.48
N ILE A 30 -47.67 -2.32 -33.76
CA ILE A 30 -47.73 -3.73 -34.21
C ILE A 30 -46.41 -4.41 -33.87
N PHE A 31 -45.29 -3.76 -34.17
CA PHE A 31 -43.96 -4.26 -33.86
C PHE A 31 -43.76 -4.46 -32.36
N LEU A 32 -44.16 -3.49 -31.54
CA LEU A 32 -44.05 -3.58 -30.09
C LEU A 32 -44.89 -4.73 -29.51
N GLN A 33 -46.09 -4.97 -30.04
CA GLN A 33 -46.93 -6.09 -29.62
C GLN A 33 -46.26 -7.44 -29.88
N GLU A 34 -45.69 -7.65 -31.08
CA GLU A 34 -44.94 -8.86 -31.42
C GLU A 34 -43.71 -9.03 -30.52
N TYR A 35 -42.95 -7.95 -30.31
CA TYR A 35 -41.75 -7.96 -29.47
C TYR A 35 -42.04 -8.31 -28.00
N PHE A 36 -43.13 -7.78 -27.42
CA PHE A 36 -43.51 -8.07 -26.03
C PHE A 36 -44.03 -9.49 -25.83
N GLN A 37 -44.68 -10.09 -26.84
CA GLN A 37 -45.11 -11.49 -26.79
C GLN A 37 -43.92 -12.45 -26.73
N LEU A 38 -42.82 -12.13 -27.43
CA LEU A 38 -41.61 -12.96 -27.47
C LEU A 38 -40.78 -12.85 -26.18
N ASN A 39 -40.63 -11.64 -25.63
CA ASN A 39 -39.63 -11.36 -24.58
C ASN A 39 -40.19 -11.31 -23.13
N LYS A 40 -41.52 -11.39 -22.91
CA LYS A 40 -42.16 -11.39 -21.56
C LYS A 40 -41.63 -10.31 -20.59
N ILE A 41 -41.70 -9.04 -21.00
CA ILE A 41 -41.12 -7.91 -20.27
C ILE A 41 -42.13 -7.27 -19.30
N SER A 42 -41.69 -6.83 -18.11
CA SER A 42 -42.55 -6.20 -17.08
C SER A 42 -42.87 -4.71 -17.34
N ASN A 43 -41.93 -3.92 -17.88
CA ASN A 43 -42.07 -2.47 -18.08
C ASN A 43 -42.33 -2.08 -19.55
N GLN A 44 -43.41 -2.60 -20.11
CA GLN A 44 -43.74 -2.44 -21.53
C GLN A 44 -44.07 -0.98 -21.91
N SER A 45 -44.79 -0.26 -21.05
CA SER A 45 -45.19 1.14 -21.30
C SER A 45 -44.00 2.08 -21.47
N PHE A 46 -42.94 1.89 -20.69
CA PHE A 46 -41.72 2.69 -20.78
C PHE A 46 -41.01 2.45 -22.12
N ILE A 47 -40.83 1.18 -22.50
CA ILE A 47 -40.18 0.80 -23.75
C ILE A 47 -40.96 1.32 -24.97
N SER A 48 -42.29 1.20 -24.94
CA SER A 48 -43.16 1.74 -26.00
C SER A 48 -43.01 3.25 -26.13
N THR A 49 -43.02 3.96 -25.00
CA THR A 49 -42.87 5.43 -24.98
C THR A 49 -41.51 5.84 -25.55
N VAL A 50 -40.43 5.18 -25.12
CA VAL A 50 -39.07 5.44 -25.61
C VAL A 50 -38.97 5.22 -27.12
N LEU A 51 -39.53 4.12 -27.65
CA LEU A 51 -39.51 3.85 -29.09
C LEU A 51 -40.26 4.95 -29.87
N ILE A 52 -41.52 5.19 -29.50
CA ILE A 52 -42.41 6.15 -30.19
C ILE A 52 -41.80 7.57 -30.15
N ASP A 53 -41.22 7.95 -29.02
CA ASP A 53 -40.62 9.28 -28.90
C ASP A 53 -39.27 9.39 -29.61
N CYS A 54 -38.49 8.31 -29.66
CA CYS A 54 -37.27 8.26 -30.45
C CYS A 54 -37.54 8.27 -31.96
N THR A 55 -38.65 7.69 -32.43
CA THR A 55 -39.06 7.79 -33.84
C THR A 55 -39.61 9.18 -34.14
N ARG A 56 -40.42 9.76 -33.24
CA ARG A 56 -40.95 11.12 -33.38
C ARG A 56 -39.87 12.20 -33.45
N HIS A 57 -38.83 12.10 -32.62
CA HIS A 57 -37.73 13.06 -32.57
C HIS A 57 -36.46 12.57 -33.29
N ALA A 58 -36.61 11.66 -34.27
CA ALA A 58 -35.48 11.01 -34.93
C ALA A 58 -34.50 12.00 -35.60
N GLU A 59 -35.00 13.08 -36.20
CA GLU A 59 -34.17 14.09 -36.87
C GLU A 59 -33.31 14.88 -35.89
N LEU A 60 -33.87 15.26 -34.72
CA LEU A 60 -33.13 15.91 -33.65
C LEU A 60 -32.03 15.00 -33.11
N LEU A 61 -32.40 13.77 -32.74
CA LEU A 61 -31.48 12.79 -32.15
C LEU A 61 -30.35 12.46 -33.13
N LYS A 62 -30.66 12.30 -34.42
CA LYS A 62 -29.66 12.07 -35.47
C LYS A 62 -28.68 13.24 -35.56
N THR A 63 -29.18 14.47 -35.55
CA THR A 63 -28.35 15.68 -35.68
C THR A 63 -27.36 15.81 -34.52
N ILE A 64 -27.82 15.64 -33.28
CA ILE A 64 -26.97 15.70 -32.08
C ILE A 64 -25.89 14.62 -32.13
N ILE A 65 -26.24 13.42 -32.57
CA ILE A 65 -25.30 12.29 -32.64
C ILE A 65 -24.30 12.44 -33.78
N ASP A 66 -24.72 12.99 -34.93
CA ASP A 66 -23.81 13.29 -36.03
C ASP A 66 -22.77 14.35 -35.62
N ILE A 67 -23.13 15.31 -34.78
CA ILE A 67 -22.19 16.27 -34.18
C ILE A 67 -21.23 15.56 -33.21
N PHE A 68 -21.75 14.66 -32.38
CA PHE A 68 -20.93 13.86 -31.46
C PHE A 68 -19.87 13.03 -32.20
N TYR A 69 -20.24 12.32 -33.27
CA TYR A 69 -19.29 11.50 -34.03
C TYR A 69 -18.25 12.33 -34.80
N LYS A 70 -18.53 13.59 -35.12
CA LYS A 70 -17.56 14.52 -35.74
C LYS A 70 -16.54 15.09 -34.75
N THR A 71 -16.87 15.11 -33.46
CA THR A 71 -16.08 15.77 -32.41
C THR A 71 -15.35 14.73 -31.56
N ASP A 72 -16.00 14.24 -30.49
CA ASP A 72 -15.40 13.37 -29.48
C ASP A 72 -15.68 11.88 -29.73
N GLY A 73 -16.67 11.56 -30.57
CA GLY A 73 -17.15 10.19 -30.84
C GLY A 73 -16.36 9.38 -31.87
N ILE A 74 -15.23 9.87 -32.38
CA ILE A 74 -14.46 9.24 -33.48
C ILE A 74 -14.03 7.79 -33.13
N LYS A 75 -13.77 7.52 -31.85
CA LYS A 75 -13.30 6.21 -31.37
C LYS A 75 -14.43 5.21 -31.12
N ILE A 76 -15.68 5.68 -31.12
CA ILE A 76 -16.86 4.87 -30.77
C ILE A 76 -17.41 4.19 -32.03
N ARG A 77 -17.86 2.95 -31.88
CA ARG A 77 -18.42 2.18 -33.00
C ARG A 77 -19.78 2.75 -33.41
N LYS A 78 -20.04 2.83 -34.72
CA LYS A 78 -21.36 3.23 -35.25
C LYS A 78 -22.46 2.22 -34.90
N SER A 79 -22.12 0.96 -34.63
CA SER A 79 -23.08 -0.06 -34.16
C SER A 79 -23.72 0.31 -32.81
N GLU A 80 -23.07 1.15 -32.01
CA GLU A 80 -23.54 1.59 -30.69
C GLU A 80 -24.35 2.89 -30.77
N GLN A 81 -24.63 3.41 -31.96
CA GLN A 81 -25.32 4.69 -32.16
C GLN A 81 -26.67 4.75 -31.43
N ASN A 82 -27.41 3.65 -31.41
CA ASN A 82 -28.74 3.59 -30.79
C ASN A 82 -28.67 3.71 -29.26
N ILE A 83 -27.55 3.36 -28.62
CA ILE A 83 -27.32 3.59 -27.18
C ILE A 83 -27.35 5.09 -26.89
N TYR A 84 -26.63 5.88 -27.69
CA TYR A 84 -26.58 7.33 -27.52
C TYR A 84 -27.90 8.01 -27.90
N LYS A 85 -28.66 7.48 -28.87
CA LYS A 85 -30.02 7.96 -29.16
C LYS A 85 -30.93 7.88 -27.93
N VAL A 86 -30.96 6.71 -27.28
CA VAL A 86 -31.76 6.51 -26.08
C VAL A 86 -31.27 7.40 -24.94
N LEU A 87 -29.95 7.53 -24.74
CA LEU A 87 -29.40 8.40 -23.68
C LEU A 87 -29.74 9.88 -23.91
N VAL A 88 -29.60 10.39 -25.13
CA VAL A 88 -29.98 11.78 -25.46
C VAL A 88 -31.47 12.00 -25.23
N TYR A 89 -32.30 11.07 -25.69
CA TYR A 89 -33.73 11.14 -25.49
C TYR A 89 -34.08 11.23 -23.99
N ILE A 90 -33.50 10.36 -23.16
CA ILE A 90 -33.74 10.36 -21.72
C ILE A 90 -33.26 11.66 -21.08
N ILE A 91 -32.09 12.18 -21.48
CA ILE A 91 -31.51 13.40 -20.90
C ILE A 91 -32.29 14.67 -21.29
N ILE A 92 -32.77 14.77 -22.53
CA ILE A 92 -33.47 15.96 -23.02
C ILE A 92 -34.96 15.92 -22.67
N PHE A 93 -35.62 14.78 -22.83
CA PHE A 93 -37.09 14.72 -22.73
C PHE A 93 -37.60 14.11 -21.44
N GLN A 94 -36.81 13.24 -20.80
CA GLN A 94 -37.30 12.44 -19.68
C GLN A 94 -36.63 12.74 -18.34
N LEU A 95 -35.62 13.61 -18.31
CA LEU A 95 -34.81 13.85 -17.11
C LEU A 95 -35.59 14.52 -15.96
N ASP A 96 -36.64 15.27 -16.28
CA ASP A 96 -37.57 15.85 -15.29
C ASP A 96 -38.52 14.81 -14.68
N SER A 97 -38.78 13.71 -15.38
CA SER A 97 -39.77 12.69 -15.00
C SER A 97 -39.13 11.37 -14.53
N VAL A 98 -37.87 11.13 -14.89
CA VAL A 98 -37.13 9.91 -14.59
C VAL A 98 -36.37 10.05 -13.28
N ASP A 99 -36.50 9.04 -12.42
CA ASP A 99 -35.70 8.93 -11.21
C ASP A 99 -34.20 8.93 -11.53
N LEU A 100 -33.42 9.76 -10.81
CA LEU A 100 -31.96 9.81 -10.95
C LEU A 100 -31.28 8.45 -10.81
N LYS A 101 -31.87 7.54 -10.02
CA LYS A 101 -31.41 6.16 -9.84
C LYS A 101 -31.56 5.32 -11.10
N LEU A 102 -32.62 5.55 -11.87
CA LEU A 102 -32.89 4.85 -13.12
C LEU A 102 -31.92 5.31 -14.21
N LEU A 103 -31.68 6.62 -14.31
CA LEU A 103 -30.63 7.16 -15.18
C LEU A 103 -29.24 6.62 -14.82
N GLN A 104 -28.88 6.62 -13.53
CA GLN A 104 -27.63 6.04 -13.06
C GLN A 104 -27.53 4.56 -13.40
N GLY A 105 -28.61 3.79 -13.21
CA GLY A 105 -28.68 2.38 -13.62
C GLY A 105 -28.37 2.18 -15.10
N PHE A 106 -28.95 3.01 -15.98
CA PHE A 106 -28.69 2.94 -17.42
C PHE A 106 -27.24 3.29 -17.78
N ILE A 107 -26.71 4.35 -17.17
CA ILE A 107 -25.32 4.81 -17.37
C ILE A 107 -24.32 3.73 -16.94
N TYR A 108 -24.55 3.09 -15.78
CA TYR A 108 -23.67 2.04 -15.26
C TYR A 108 -23.78 0.70 -16.01
N SER A 109 -24.85 0.50 -16.78
CA SER A 109 -25.05 -0.71 -17.59
C SER A 109 -24.24 -0.67 -18.90
N VAL A 110 -23.78 0.50 -19.32
CA VAL A 110 -22.97 0.70 -20.54
C VAL A 110 -21.49 0.85 -20.16
N GLN A 111 -20.61 0.73 -21.15
CA GLN A 111 -19.19 0.99 -20.99
C GLN A 111 -18.94 2.44 -20.51
N LEU A 112 -18.50 2.57 -19.25
CA LEU A 112 -18.35 3.84 -18.52
C LEU A 112 -17.49 4.89 -19.25
N TYR A 113 -16.43 4.45 -19.93
CA TYR A 113 -15.54 5.33 -20.68
C TYR A 113 -16.28 6.07 -21.81
N HIS A 114 -17.13 5.36 -22.56
CA HIS A 114 -17.83 5.93 -23.70
C HIS A 114 -18.97 6.86 -23.26
N VAL A 115 -19.68 6.49 -22.19
CA VAL A 115 -20.73 7.35 -21.61
C VAL A 115 -20.13 8.61 -21.00
N HIS A 116 -18.96 8.50 -20.35
CA HIS A 116 -18.24 9.66 -19.82
C HIS A 116 -17.92 10.68 -20.92
N GLN A 117 -17.33 10.21 -22.03
CA GLN A 117 -17.03 11.07 -23.19
C GLN A 117 -18.31 11.72 -23.75
N PHE A 118 -19.39 10.96 -23.83
CA PHE A 118 -20.67 11.45 -24.34
C PHE A 118 -21.31 12.52 -23.43
N LEU A 119 -21.31 12.29 -22.10
CA LEU A 119 -21.82 13.25 -21.14
C LEU A 119 -20.95 14.51 -21.07
N GLN A 120 -19.63 14.36 -21.21
CA GLN A 120 -18.71 15.50 -21.30
C GLN A 120 -19.04 16.37 -22.53
N PHE A 121 -19.34 15.74 -23.67
CA PHE A 121 -19.78 16.42 -24.88
C PHE A 121 -21.06 17.25 -24.64
N LEU A 122 -22.09 16.66 -24.01
CA LEU A 122 -23.36 17.34 -23.75
C LEU A 122 -23.25 18.51 -22.74
N ILE A 123 -22.26 18.51 -21.86
CA ILE A 123 -22.07 19.53 -20.82
C ILE A 123 -21.24 20.72 -21.34
N ASN A 124 -20.47 20.55 -22.42
CA ASN A 124 -19.54 21.57 -22.90
C ASN A 124 -20.26 22.71 -23.64
N GLU A 125 -19.95 23.96 -23.28
CA GLU A 125 -20.58 25.16 -23.88
C GLU A 125 -20.30 25.31 -25.37
N ASP A 126 -19.08 24.97 -25.78
CA ASP A 126 -18.65 25.12 -27.17
C ASP A 126 -19.50 24.22 -28.08
N TYR A 127 -19.78 23.00 -27.61
CA TYR A 127 -20.60 22.04 -28.35
C TYR A 127 -22.09 22.36 -28.26
N ILE A 128 -22.59 22.90 -27.13
CA ILE A 128 -23.97 23.37 -27.02
C ILE A 128 -24.26 24.47 -28.06
N SER A 129 -23.31 25.38 -28.29
CA SER A 129 -23.44 26.43 -29.31
C SER A 129 -23.55 25.87 -30.73
N ILE A 130 -22.77 24.82 -31.03
CA ILE A 130 -22.82 24.11 -32.31
C ILE A 130 -24.15 23.34 -32.45
N ILE A 131 -24.59 22.66 -31.39
CA ILE A 131 -25.87 21.95 -31.34
C ILE A 131 -27.02 22.93 -31.59
N LYS A 132 -27.04 24.09 -30.92
CA LYS A 132 -28.05 25.13 -31.16
C LYS A 132 -28.09 25.55 -32.63
N THR A 133 -26.92 25.83 -33.22
CA THR A 133 -26.81 26.27 -34.62
C THR A 133 -27.34 25.22 -35.61
N GLU A 134 -27.05 23.94 -35.38
CA GLU A 134 -27.51 22.86 -36.25
C GLU A 134 -28.99 22.52 -36.01
N CYS A 135 -29.47 22.61 -34.77
CA CYS A 135 -30.86 22.34 -34.42
C CYS A 135 -31.81 23.43 -34.92
N LEU A 136 -31.36 24.70 -34.99
CA LEU A 136 -32.12 25.82 -35.56
C LEU A 136 -32.48 25.61 -37.04
N LYS A 137 -31.82 24.68 -37.74
CA LYS A 137 -32.17 24.33 -39.13
C LYS A 137 -33.42 23.45 -39.21
N ILE A 138 -33.81 22.81 -38.11
CA ILE A 138 -34.87 21.80 -38.05
C ILE A 138 -36.04 22.29 -37.19
N TYR A 139 -35.75 22.98 -36.08
CA TYR A 139 -36.76 23.45 -35.12
C TYR A 139 -36.69 24.97 -34.89
N ASP A 140 -37.80 25.53 -34.44
CA ASP A 140 -37.91 26.95 -34.08
C ASP A 140 -37.03 27.31 -32.87
N GLU A 141 -36.56 28.56 -32.84
CA GLU A 141 -35.67 29.08 -31.79
C GLU A 141 -36.29 28.97 -30.39
N GLU A 142 -37.58 29.29 -30.25
CA GLU A 142 -38.32 29.18 -28.99
C GLU A 142 -38.35 27.74 -28.46
N TYR A 143 -38.50 26.76 -29.35
CA TYR A 143 -38.53 25.35 -28.96
C TYR A 143 -37.15 24.88 -28.48
N ILE A 144 -36.08 25.28 -29.17
CA ILE A 144 -34.71 24.89 -28.83
C ILE A 144 -34.30 25.50 -27.47
N ASP A 145 -34.58 26.77 -27.26
CA ASP A 145 -34.20 27.46 -26.03
C ASP A 145 -34.97 26.92 -24.81
N GLU A 146 -36.28 26.70 -24.93
CA GLU A 146 -37.11 26.21 -23.81
C GLU A 146 -37.02 24.70 -23.57
N LYS A 147 -36.97 23.86 -24.61
CA LYS A 147 -37.02 22.40 -24.45
C LYS A 147 -35.66 21.72 -24.43
N ILE A 148 -34.64 22.31 -25.06
CA ILE A 148 -33.32 21.67 -25.18
C ILE A 148 -32.32 22.37 -24.26
N LEU A 149 -32.05 23.66 -24.47
CA LEU A 149 -31.02 24.38 -23.71
C LEU A 149 -31.39 24.48 -22.23
N ARG A 150 -32.60 24.93 -21.91
CA ARG A 150 -33.04 25.09 -20.52
C ARG A 150 -33.00 23.77 -19.74
N VAL A 151 -33.30 22.64 -20.39
CA VAL A 151 -33.26 21.32 -19.74
C VAL A 151 -31.82 20.87 -19.49
N ILE A 152 -30.93 21.06 -20.47
CA ILE A 152 -29.50 20.73 -20.32
C ILE A 152 -28.86 21.60 -19.22
N GLU A 153 -29.17 22.91 -19.19
CA GLU A 153 -28.68 23.83 -18.17
C GLU A 153 -29.18 23.48 -16.77
N LYS A 154 -30.48 23.20 -16.63
CA LYS A 154 -31.10 22.83 -15.35
C LYS A 154 -30.45 21.58 -14.74
N HIS A 155 -30.20 20.58 -15.56
CA HIS A 155 -29.66 19.29 -15.10
C HIS A 155 -28.15 19.20 -15.16
N ARG A 156 -27.47 20.27 -15.53
CA ARG A 156 -26.02 20.29 -15.68
C ARG A 156 -25.26 19.94 -14.41
N SER A 157 -25.75 20.40 -13.26
CA SER A 157 -25.18 20.08 -11.95
C SER A 157 -25.28 18.59 -11.63
N ILE A 158 -26.42 17.97 -11.96
CA ILE A 158 -26.68 16.53 -11.80
C ILE A 158 -25.78 15.72 -12.72
N LEU A 159 -25.70 16.09 -14.01
CA LEU A 159 -24.85 15.42 -14.99
C LEU A 159 -23.37 15.53 -14.63
N ARG A 160 -22.92 16.69 -14.11
CA ARG A 160 -21.56 16.86 -13.56
C ARG A 160 -21.29 15.97 -12.35
N GLY A 161 -22.28 15.80 -11.46
CA GLY A 161 -22.19 14.87 -10.35
C GLY A 161 -21.97 13.43 -10.81
N ILE A 162 -22.78 12.97 -11.78
CA ILE A 162 -22.64 11.64 -12.38
C ILE A 162 -21.28 11.47 -13.07
N LEU A 163 -20.80 12.51 -13.76
CA LEU A 163 -19.50 12.48 -14.43
C LEU A 163 -18.33 12.38 -13.43
N LEU A 164 -18.45 13.04 -12.27
CA LEU A 164 -17.49 12.90 -11.17
C LEU A 164 -17.50 11.49 -10.58
N ASP A 165 -18.69 10.90 -10.40
CA ASP A 165 -18.83 9.52 -9.92
C ASP A 165 -18.20 8.52 -10.88
N ILE A 166 -18.43 8.68 -12.19
CA ILE A 166 -17.80 7.85 -13.23
C ILE A 166 -16.28 8.00 -13.21
N ASN A 167 -15.75 9.22 -13.11
CA ASN A 167 -14.31 9.48 -13.00
C ASN A 167 -13.70 8.77 -11.78
N ASN A 168 -14.36 8.86 -10.62
CA ASN A 168 -13.90 8.18 -9.40
C ASN A 168 -13.86 6.66 -9.59
N ILE A 169 -14.89 6.09 -10.23
CA ILE A 169 -14.94 4.65 -10.54
C ILE A 169 -13.83 4.26 -11.53
N MET A 170 -13.59 5.05 -12.58
CA MET A 170 -12.55 4.81 -13.58
C MET A 170 -11.13 4.91 -13.01
N GLU A 171 -10.88 5.83 -12.08
CA GLU A 171 -9.59 5.99 -11.41
C GLU A 171 -9.34 4.92 -10.33
N GLY A 172 -10.26 3.97 -10.14
CA GLY A 172 -10.17 2.97 -9.07
C GLY A 172 -10.29 3.56 -7.66
N ARG A 173 -10.63 4.86 -7.57
CA ARG A 173 -11.05 5.51 -6.33
C ARG A 173 -12.46 5.03 -6.06
N THR A 174 -12.57 3.82 -5.53
CA THR A 174 -13.83 3.40 -4.91
C THR A 174 -14.25 4.52 -3.98
N ALA A 175 -15.41 5.12 -4.28
CA ALA A 175 -16.05 6.08 -3.39
C ALA A 175 -15.88 5.51 -1.99
N THR A 176 -15.20 6.25 -1.14
CA THR A 176 -14.96 5.85 0.25
C THR A 176 -16.34 5.52 0.75
N ARG A 177 -16.65 4.22 0.86
CA ARG A 177 -17.95 3.80 1.37
C ARG A 177 -18.06 4.56 2.66
N HIS A 178 -19.06 5.43 2.78
CA HIS A 178 -19.38 6.00 4.06
C HIS A 178 -19.66 4.77 4.92
N LEU A 179 -18.67 4.35 5.72
CA LEU A 179 -18.94 3.36 6.74
C LEU A 179 -20.06 4.02 7.53
N PRO A 180 -21.26 3.42 7.61
CA PRO A 180 -22.23 3.90 8.58
C PRO A 180 -21.48 3.93 9.91
N GLU A 181 -21.61 5.05 10.64
CA GLU A 181 -21.06 5.11 11.99
C GLU A 181 -21.49 3.81 12.71
N PRO A 182 -20.56 3.10 13.38
CA PRO A 182 -20.87 1.83 14.00
C PRO A 182 -22.10 1.98 14.89
N THR A 183 -23.10 1.12 14.68
CA THR A 183 -24.37 1.13 15.41
C THR A 183 -24.09 1.13 16.91
N LYS A 184 -24.34 2.27 17.58
CA LYS A 184 -24.35 2.31 19.04
C LYS A 184 -25.55 1.49 19.51
N THR A 185 -25.28 0.41 20.25
CA THR A 185 -26.32 -0.46 20.80
C THR A 185 -27.22 0.34 21.74
N LYS A 186 -28.53 0.36 21.44
CA LYS A 186 -29.54 0.90 22.34
C LYS A 186 -29.95 -0.26 23.28
N PRO A 187 -29.69 -0.20 24.59
CA PRO A 187 -30.03 -1.29 25.49
C PRO A 187 -31.55 -1.53 25.48
N PHE A 188 -31.95 -2.80 25.55
CA PHE A 188 -33.34 -3.23 25.58
C PHE A 188 -33.96 -2.91 26.94
N ASN A 189 -35.26 -2.62 26.96
CA ASN A 189 -35.97 -2.27 28.18
C ASN A 189 -36.17 -3.51 29.07
N LEU A 190 -35.35 -3.63 30.12
CA LEU A 190 -35.67 -4.45 31.29
C LEU A 190 -36.74 -3.73 32.11
N THR A 191 -37.70 -4.51 32.62
CA THR A 191 -38.88 -4.11 33.37
C THR A 191 -38.59 -2.96 34.34
N VAL A 192 -39.26 -1.82 34.14
CA VAL A 192 -39.02 -0.60 34.94
C VAL A 192 -39.66 -0.76 36.32
N PRO A 193 -38.89 -0.70 37.42
CA PRO A 193 -39.46 -0.70 38.78
C PRO A 193 -40.17 0.64 39.04
N LYS A 194 -41.28 0.59 39.79
CA LYS A 194 -42.11 1.76 40.11
C LYS A 194 -41.28 2.87 40.78
N GLU A 195 -41.44 4.11 40.30
CA GLU A 195 -40.67 5.27 40.77
C GLU A 195 -40.92 5.56 42.25
N ARG A 196 -39.83 5.66 43.03
CA ARG A 196 -39.86 6.21 44.39
C ARG A 196 -39.72 7.73 44.31
N ILE A 197 -40.61 8.41 45.02
CA ILE A 197 -40.60 9.87 45.19
C ILE A 197 -39.37 10.23 46.02
N ASN A 198 -38.34 10.80 45.39
CA ASN A 198 -37.16 11.30 46.09
C ASN A 198 -37.36 12.78 46.45
N SER A 199 -37.06 13.11 47.69
CA SER A 199 -37.17 14.45 48.29
C SER A 199 -36.35 15.51 47.54
N ILE A 200 -36.85 16.75 47.54
CA ILE A 200 -36.22 17.91 46.88
C ILE A 200 -34.78 18.09 47.40
N PRO A 201 -33.76 18.20 46.52
CA PRO A 201 -32.37 18.31 46.96
C PRO A 201 -32.06 19.69 47.52
N LYS A 202 -31.30 19.73 48.63
CA LYS A 202 -30.69 20.94 49.18
C LYS A 202 -29.67 21.50 48.18
N ILE A 203 -29.75 22.80 47.89
CA ILE A 203 -28.85 23.50 46.97
C ILE A 203 -27.41 23.38 47.49
N ILE A 204 -26.56 22.72 46.72
CA ILE A 204 -25.14 22.57 47.01
C ILE A 204 -24.44 23.89 46.63
N PRO A 205 -23.62 24.50 47.50
CA PRO A 205 -22.90 25.72 47.17
C PRO A 205 -21.91 25.47 46.02
N LYS A 206 -21.90 26.38 45.03
CA LYS A 206 -20.98 26.32 43.89
C LYS A 206 -19.53 26.45 44.37
N ILE A 207 -18.74 25.41 44.13
CA ILE A 207 -17.29 25.40 44.35
C ILE A 207 -16.63 26.20 43.23
N GLU A 208 -15.68 27.09 43.57
CA GLU A 208 -14.91 27.86 42.61
C GLU A 208 -14.02 26.95 41.74
N LYS A 209 -13.89 27.30 40.45
CA LYS A 209 -13.13 26.50 39.47
C LYS A 209 -11.66 26.37 39.88
N TYR A 210 -11.11 25.18 39.69
CA TYR A 210 -9.74 24.83 40.05
C TYR A 210 -8.71 25.69 39.31
N ARG A 211 -7.58 25.97 39.97
CA ARG A 211 -6.45 26.66 39.34
C ARG A 211 -5.82 25.75 38.28
N PRO A 212 -5.37 26.32 37.14
CA PRO A 212 -4.70 25.53 36.11
C PRO A 212 -3.44 24.86 36.69
N PRO A 213 -3.08 23.68 36.18
CA PRO A 213 -1.89 22.98 36.64
C PRO A 213 -0.63 23.83 36.41
N PRO A 214 0.39 23.70 37.27
CA PRO A 214 1.62 24.47 37.16
C PRO A 214 2.33 24.18 35.84
N LYS A 215 3.00 25.17 35.26
CA LYS A 215 3.70 25.05 33.96
C LYS A 215 4.74 23.92 33.92
N SER A 216 5.28 23.54 35.09
CA SER A 216 6.20 22.42 35.28
C SER A 216 5.62 21.06 34.83
N THR A 217 4.28 20.90 34.78
CA THR A 217 3.64 19.69 34.24
C THR A 217 3.94 19.46 32.75
N TYR A 218 4.30 20.50 32.01
CA TYR A 218 4.66 20.42 30.58
C TYR A 218 6.17 20.45 30.33
N GLU A 219 6.98 20.61 31.37
CA GLU A 219 8.44 20.54 31.26
C GLU A 219 8.89 19.07 31.26
N ARG A 220 9.71 18.69 30.28
CA ARG A 220 10.25 17.33 30.16
C ARG A 220 11.17 17.01 31.34
N SER A 221 11.14 15.75 31.77
CA SER A 221 11.99 15.29 32.87
C SER A 221 13.47 15.30 32.47
N LYS A 222 14.37 15.33 33.46
CA LYS A 222 15.82 15.39 33.20
C LYS A 222 16.30 14.17 32.40
N GLU A 223 15.74 13.00 32.68
CA GLU A 223 16.03 11.74 32.02
C GLU A 223 15.61 11.77 30.54
N GLN A 224 14.47 12.42 30.23
CA GLN A 224 14.01 12.59 28.84
C GLN A 224 14.95 13.51 28.06
N ASN A 225 15.42 14.61 28.67
CA ASN A 225 16.37 15.52 28.05
C ASN A 225 17.75 14.85 27.85
N GLU A 226 18.18 13.98 28.76
CA GLU A 226 19.41 13.19 28.61
C GLU A 226 19.28 12.15 27.49
N LEU A 227 18.15 11.46 27.38
CA LEU A 227 17.87 10.55 26.27
C LEU A 227 17.88 11.25 24.91
N GLU A 228 17.37 12.47 24.84
CA GLU A 228 17.37 13.27 23.62
C GLU A 228 18.79 13.70 23.22
N LYS A 229 19.61 14.13 24.19
CA LYS A 229 21.05 14.38 23.98
C LYS A 229 21.81 13.13 23.50
N ILE A 230 21.50 11.97 24.08
CA ILE A 230 22.11 10.69 23.65
C ILE A 230 21.66 10.33 22.22
N ARG A 231 20.41 10.58 21.85
CA ARG A 231 19.91 10.37 20.48
C ARG A 231 20.59 11.29 19.48
N GLU A 232 20.73 12.57 19.81
CA GLU A 232 21.43 13.54 18.97
C GLU A 232 22.91 13.17 18.80
N GLU A 233 23.58 12.76 19.88
CA GLU A 233 24.97 12.34 19.83
C GLU A 233 25.15 11.04 19.02
N ASN A 234 24.25 10.07 19.19
CA ASN A 234 24.23 8.85 18.37
C ASN A 234 23.97 9.16 16.89
N HIS A 235 23.08 10.10 16.59
CA HIS A 235 22.83 10.55 15.23
C HIS A 235 24.07 11.21 14.63
N ARG A 236 24.73 12.10 15.38
CA ARG A 236 25.98 12.76 14.98
C ARG A 236 27.11 11.77 14.74
N GLN A 237 27.27 10.78 15.62
CA GLN A 237 28.27 9.71 15.46
C GLN A 237 27.94 8.80 14.28
N GLY A 238 26.67 8.50 14.04
CA GLY A 238 26.20 7.76 12.87
C GLY A 238 26.52 8.47 11.57
N LEU A 239 26.25 9.78 11.49
CA LEU A 239 26.63 10.65 10.38
C LEU A 239 28.14 10.72 10.18
N HIS A 240 28.91 10.85 11.26
CA HIS A 240 30.37 10.87 11.19
C HIS A 240 30.93 9.53 10.69
N LYS A 241 30.40 8.40 11.15
CA LYS A 241 30.75 7.06 10.63
C LYS A 241 30.37 6.92 9.17
N LEU A 242 29.17 7.35 8.78
CA LEU A 242 28.70 7.30 7.39
C LEU A 242 29.59 8.15 6.48
N ASN A 243 29.93 9.37 6.88
CA ASN A 243 30.82 10.25 6.13
C ASN A 243 32.25 9.72 6.08
N ARG A 244 32.78 9.16 7.18
CA ARG A 244 34.08 8.49 7.19
C ARG A 244 34.09 7.27 6.27
N THR A 245 33.06 6.44 6.31
CA THR A 245 32.90 5.30 5.39
C THR A 245 32.80 5.79 3.96
N ARG A 246 32.03 6.84 3.68
CA ARG A 246 31.93 7.44 2.33
C ARG A 246 33.28 7.96 1.82
N SER A 247 34.08 8.60 2.68
CA SER A 247 35.43 9.07 2.36
C SER A 247 36.47 7.95 2.24
N LEU A 248 36.27 6.82 2.91
CA LEU A 248 37.13 5.62 2.80
C LEU A 248 36.67 4.68 1.66
N SER A 249 35.40 4.75 1.28
CA SER A 249 34.75 3.91 0.25
C SER A 249 35.08 4.33 -1.19
N PHE A 250 36.05 5.23 -1.37
CA PHE A 250 36.63 5.52 -2.69
C PHE A 250 37.47 4.36 -3.27
N HIS A 251 37.75 3.32 -2.49
CA HIS A 251 38.44 2.12 -3.00
C HIS A 251 37.48 1.04 -3.56
N TYR A 252 36.26 0.92 -3.03
CA TYR A 252 35.30 -0.14 -3.38
C TYR A 252 34.10 0.34 -4.22
N MET A 253 33.92 1.65 -4.39
CA MET A 253 32.95 2.25 -5.32
C MET A 253 33.64 3.08 -6.40
N LYS A 254 34.71 2.56 -7.03
CA LYS A 254 35.04 3.04 -8.38
C LYS A 254 33.92 2.55 -9.30
N THR A 255 33.00 3.44 -9.66
CA THR A 255 32.00 3.21 -10.71
C THR A 255 32.67 2.93 -12.07
N GLU A 256 33.92 3.36 -12.22
CA GLU A 256 34.79 3.02 -13.33
C GLU A 256 35.25 1.56 -13.23
N LYS A 257 34.74 0.73 -14.15
CA LYS A 257 35.18 -0.66 -14.33
C LYS A 257 36.68 -0.67 -14.69
N SER A 258 37.43 -1.68 -14.25
CA SER A 258 38.84 -1.87 -14.65
C SER A 258 38.98 -1.85 -16.18
N ASN A 259 40.07 -1.29 -16.72
CA ASN A 259 40.33 -1.27 -18.17
C ASN A 259 40.14 -2.63 -18.83
N LYS A 260 40.55 -3.73 -18.17
CA LYS A 260 40.33 -5.09 -18.69
C LYS A 260 38.84 -5.45 -18.78
N THR A 261 38.06 -5.03 -17.80
CA THR A 261 36.61 -5.26 -17.76
C THR A 261 35.89 -4.38 -18.78
N GLN A 262 36.32 -3.13 -18.95
CA GLN A 262 35.80 -2.24 -20.00
C GLN A 262 36.07 -2.80 -21.39
N ILE A 263 37.29 -3.30 -21.66
CA ILE A 263 37.64 -3.94 -22.93
C ILE A 263 36.81 -5.20 -23.18
N LYS A 264 36.63 -6.06 -22.16
CA LYS A 264 35.77 -7.26 -22.30
C LYS A 264 34.31 -6.89 -22.56
N GLN A 265 33.82 -5.85 -21.91
CA GLN A 265 32.44 -5.40 -22.07
C GLN A 265 32.24 -4.71 -23.41
N ALA A 266 33.22 -3.93 -23.88
CA ALA A 266 33.25 -3.40 -25.25
C ALA A 266 33.27 -4.51 -26.28
N LYS A 267 34.09 -5.56 -26.10
CA LYS A 267 34.07 -6.76 -26.96
C LYS A 267 32.72 -7.49 -26.93
N PHE A 268 32.09 -7.60 -25.77
CA PHE A 268 30.78 -8.25 -25.63
C PHE A 268 29.65 -7.43 -26.26
N ILE A 269 29.74 -6.10 -26.19
CA ILE A 269 28.84 -5.17 -26.89
C ILE A 269 29.08 -5.27 -28.40
N GLU A 270 30.34 -5.28 -28.85
CA GLU A 270 30.72 -5.45 -30.26
C GLU A 270 30.29 -6.81 -30.82
N GLU A 271 30.40 -7.90 -30.05
CA GLU A 271 29.86 -9.21 -30.40
C GLU A 271 28.34 -9.19 -30.47
N ASN A 272 27.65 -8.60 -29.48
CA ASN A 272 26.19 -8.46 -29.53
C ASN A 272 25.74 -7.58 -30.69
N GLU A 273 26.46 -6.50 -31.02
CA GLU A 273 26.18 -5.65 -32.19
C GLU A 273 26.45 -6.41 -33.49
N LYS A 274 27.41 -7.33 -33.54
CA LYS A 274 27.55 -8.28 -34.67
C LYS A 274 26.35 -9.23 -34.79
N TYR A 275 25.81 -9.73 -33.68
CA TYR A 275 24.64 -10.61 -33.70
C TYR A 275 23.31 -9.84 -33.88
N LEU A 276 23.27 -8.56 -33.49
CA LEU A 276 22.13 -7.64 -33.64
C LEU A 276 22.22 -6.81 -34.94
N HIS A 277 23.30 -6.94 -35.70
CA HIS A 277 23.29 -6.66 -37.13
C HIS A 277 22.38 -7.69 -37.83
N VAL A 278 21.07 -7.51 -37.66
CA VAL A 278 20.20 -7.50 -38.84
C VAL A 278 20.92 -6.58 -39.81
N GLU A 279 21.28 -7.07 -41.00
CA GLU A 279 21.82 -6.22 -42.05
C GLU A 279 20.81 -5.08 -42.25
N GLN A 280 20.99 -3.98 -41.52
CA GLN A 280 20.34 -2.73 -41.81
C GLN A 280 20.89 -2.43 -43.18
N PHE A 281 20.03 -2.59 -44.19
CA PHE A 281 20.36 -2.34 -45.57
C PHE A 281 20.98 -0.95 -45.66
N GLN A 282 22.30 -0.90 -45.57
CA GLN A 282 23.11 0.25 -45.87
C GLN A 282 23.09 0.28 -47.38
N ALA A 283 22.14 1.03 -47.91
CA ALA A 283 22.11 1.33 -49.32
C ALA A 283 23.47 1.94 -49.65
N ASN A 284 24.34 1.17 -50.30
CA ASN A 284 25.56 1.73 -50.85
C ASN A 284 25.14 2.96 -51.64
N PRO A 285 25.74 4.15 -51.39
CA PRO A 285 25.43 5.31 -52.21
C PRO A 285 25.64 4.87 -53.65
N LEU A 286 24.59 5.00 -54.45
CA LEU A 286 24.59 4.57 -55.85
C LEU A 286 25.90 5.07 -56.44
N PRO A 287 26.76 4.17 -56.98
CA PRO A 287 27.95 4.61 -57.68
C PRO A 287 27.47 5.67 -58.67
N LYS A 288 28.16 6.81 -58.76
CA LYS A 288 27.80 7.85 -59.71
C LYS A 288 27.99 7.27 -61.10
N PHE A 289 26.95 6.62 -61.62
CA PHE A 289 26.89 6.13 -62.97
C PHE A 289 26.94 7.38 -63.82
N GLN A 290 28.04 7.58 -64.55
CA GLN A 290 28.01 8.48 -65.69
C GLN A 290 26.81 8.02 -66.53
N THR A 291 25.86 8.91 -66.75
CA THR A 291 24.63 8.69 -67.54
C THR A 291 24.95 8.58 -69.03
N ASN A 292 26.04 7.90 -69.38
CA ASN A 292 26.26 7.41 -70.72
C ASN A 292 25.38 6.17 -70.80
N LYS A 293 24.25 6.28 -71.51
CA LYS A 293 23.37 5.15 -71.86
C LYS A 293 24.17 4.16 -72.69
N ILE A 294 24.98 3.33 -72.05
CA ILE A 294 25.60 2.17 -72.65
C ILE A 294 24.56 1.06 -72.49
N PRO A 295 24.05 0.44 -73.58
CA PRO A 295 23.14 -0.67 -73.47
C PRO A 295 23.86 -1.82 -72.75
N VAL A 296 23.53 -2.03 -71.48
CA VAL A 296 24.07 -3.15 -70.70
C VAL A 296 23.48 -4.41 -71.29
N LYS A 297 24.27 -5.12 -72.10
CA LYS A 297 23.90 -6.43 -72.65
C LYS A 297 23.90 -7.43 -71.49
N LEU A 298 22.73 -7.68 -70.90
CA LEU A 298 22.58 -8.67 -69.82
C LEU A 298 23.12 -10.02 -70.28
N ASN A 299 23.98 -10.64 -69.46
CA ASN A 299 24.49 -11.97 -69.75
C ASN A 299 23.31 -12.96 -69.79
N VAL A 300 23.30 -13.91 -70.72
CA VAL A 300 22.17 -14.83 -70.95
C VAL A 300 21.77 -15.54 -69.65
N ALA A 301 22.73 -15.87 -68.79
CA ALA A 301 22.48 -16.48 -67.48
C ALA A 301 21.72 -15.57 -66.50
N ALA A 302 21.90 -14.25 -66.56
CA ALA A 302 21.15 -13.29 -65.74
C ALA A 302 19.68 -13.24 -66.18
N ILE A 303 19.46 -13.17 -67.50
CA ILE A 303 18.11 -13.22 -68.10
C ILE A 303 17.39 -14.52 -67.73
N LEU A 304 18.09 -15.66 -67.73
CA LEU A 304 17.50 -16.94 -67.37
C LEU A 304 17.14 -17.04 -65.88
N LYS A 305 17.98 -16.52 -64.98
CA LYS A 305 17.70 -16.47 -63.53
C LYS A 305 16.52 -15.55 -63.21
N GLU A 306 16.46 -14.40 -63.87
CA GLU A 306 15.37 -13.45 -63.76
C GLU A 306 14.05 -14.06 -64.28
N ASN A 307 14.08 -14.70 -65.46
CA ASN A 307 12.93 -15.44 -65.97
C ASN A 307 12.48 -16.59 -65.05
N GLN A 308 13.42 -17.29 -64.40
CA GLN A 308 13.08 -18.35 -63.44
C GLN A 308 12.39 -17.78 -62.20
N LEU A 309 12.86 -16.64 -61.69
CA LEU A 309 12.22 -15.92 -60.59
C LEU A 309 10.81 -15.48 -60.97
N PHE A 310 10.65 -14.87 -62.16
CA PHE A 310 9.35 -14.46 -62.67
C PHE A 310 8.40 -15.64 -62.84
N LYS A 311 8.85 -16.75 -63.43
CA LYS A 311 8.05 -17.98 -63.54
C LYS A 311 7.63 -18.54 -62.19
N LYS A 312 8.52 -18.48 -61.18
CA LYS A 312 8.19 -18.92 -59.82
C LYS A 312 7.13 -18.02 -59.17
N GLN A 313 7.23 -16.72 -59.35
CA GLN A 313 6.23 -15.76 -58.89
C GLN A 313 4.90 -15.97 -59.60
N GLU A 314 4.92 -16.12 -60.92
CA GLU A 314 3.73 -16.40 -61.74
C GLU A 314 3.05 -17.70 -61.33
N ASN A 315 3.82 -18.77 -61.08
CA ASN A 315 3.29 -20.04 -60.58
C ASN A 315 2.68 -19.92 -59.19
N ASN A 316 3.29 -19.16 -58.28
CA ASN A 316 2.71 -18.90 -56.95
C ASN A 316 1.41 -18.11 -57.03
N VAL A 317 1.35 -17.10 -57.91
CA VAL A 317 0.13 -16.32 -58.14
C VAL A 317 -0.94 -17.19 -58.79
N ARG A 318 -0.58 -18.00 -59.79
CA ARG A 318 -1.47 -18.97 -60.44
C ARG A 318 -2.01 -19.99 -59.45
N GLN A 319 -1.18 -20.50 -58.54
CA GLN A 319 -1.62 -21.41 -57.49
C GLN A 319 -2.60 -20.72 -56.53
N ARG A 320 -2.31 -19.49 -56.09
CA ARG A 320 -3.26 -18.71 -55.28
C ARG A 320 -4.56 -18.44 -56.02
N LEU A 321 -4.50 -18.09 -57.31
CA LEU A 321 -5.69 -17.86 -58.14
C LEU A 321 -6.49 -19.14 -58.26
N HIS A 322 -5.84 -20.28 -58.52
CA HIS A 322 -6.45 -21.59 -58.56
C HIS A 322 -7.12 -21.95 -57.22
N ASP A 323 -6.47 -21.66 -56.10
CA ASP A 323 -7.04 -21.85 -54.76
C ASP A 323 -8.27 -20.94 -54.52
N TYR A 324 -8.31 -19.75 -55.13
CA TYR A 324 -9.48 -18.87 -55.09
C TYR A 324 -10.58 -19.31 -56.07
N GLU A 325 -10.21 -19.80 -57.27
CA GLU A 325 -11.10 -20.27 -58.33
C GLU A 325 -11.80 -21.57 -57.97
N TYR A 326 -11.14 -22.46 -57.21
CA TYR A 326 -11.76 -23.66 -56.65
C TYR A 326 -12.85 -23.37 -55.61
N GLY A 327 -13.06 -22.10 -55.24
CA GLY A 327 -14.00 -21.70 -54.21
C GLY A 327 -13.32 -21.76 -52.84
N GLY A 328 -13.44 -20.67 -52.08
CA GLY A 328 -12.69 -20.43 -50.84
C GLY A 328 -12.72 -21.61 -49.88
N LYS A 329 -11.61 -21.80 -49.17
CA LYS A 329 -11.51 -22.75 -48.05
C LYS A 329 -12.82 -22.73 -47.26
N ASP A 330 -13.44 -23.90 -47.14
CA ASP A 330 -14.61 -24.08 -46.29
C ASP A 330 -14.32 -23.44 -44.93
N ALA A 331 -15.25 -22.60 -44.46
CA ALA A 331 -15.12 -21.93 -43.17
C ALA A 331 -14.98 -22.93 -42.02
N HIS A 332 -15.29 -24.21 -42.27
CA HIS A 332 -15.07 -25.33 -41.37
C HIS A 332 -13.67 -25.41 -40.76
N GLU A 333 -12.58 -25.24 -41.52
CA GLU A 333 -11.21 -25.27 -40.96
C GLU A 333 -10.99 -24.14 -39.95
N PHE A 334 -11.52 -22.95 -40.26
CA PHE A 334 -11.46 -21.79 -39.39
C PHE A 334 -12.26 -21.99 -38.11
N PHE A 335 -13.48 -22.53 -38.21
CA PHE A 335 -14.32 -22.82 -37.05
C PHE A 335 -13.73 -23.92 -36.16
N GLN A 336 -13.17 -24.99 -36.74
CA GLN A 336 -12.45 -26.01 -35.98
C GLN A 336 -11.24 -25.42 -35.23
N TRP A 337 -10.46 -24.57 -35.91
CA TRP A 337 -9.35 -23.88 -35.26
C TRP A 337 -9.84 -22.97 -34.14
N GLN A 338 -10.91 -22.21 -34.35
CA GLN A 338 -11.48 -21.33 -33.33
C GLN A 338 -11.98 -22.11 -32.11
N GLU A 339 -12.69 -23.23 -32.32
CA GLU A 339 -13.15 -24.10 -31.23
C GLU A 339 -11.99 -24.72 -30.45
N THR A 340 -10.96 -25.21 -31.16
CA THR A 340 -9.77 -25.79 -30.51
C THR A 340 -9.00 -24.76 -29.70
N MET A 341 -8.83 -23.53 -30.20
CA MET A 341 -8.18 -22.44 -29.46
C MET A 341 -9.00 -22.03 -28.22
N GLN A 342 -10.33 -21.89 -28.36
CA GLN A 342 -11.19 -21.57 -27.22
C GLN A 342 -11.14 -22.65 -26.13
N LYS A 343 -11.11 -23.93 -26.53
CA LYS A 343 -10.99 -25.05 -25.60
C LYS A 343 -9.64 -25.03 -24.87
N GLN A 344 -8.54 -24.80 -25.59
CA GLN A 344 -7.21 -24.70 -25.00
C GLN A 344 -7.11 -23.52 -24.03
N ASP A 345 -7.62 -22.35 -24.39
CA ASP A 345 -7.64 -21.19 -23.51
C ASP A 345 -8.46 -21.45 -22.24
N TYR A 346 -9.60 -22.12 -22.35
CA TYR A 346 -10.42 -22.51 -21.21
C TYR A 346 -9.70 -23.51 -20.29
N GLU A 347 -9.04 -24.52 -20.86
CA GLU A 347 -8.22 -25.49 -20.12
C GLU A 347 -7.06 -24.79 -19.39
N GLN A 348 -6.37 -23.85 -20.05
CA GLN A 348 -5.30 -23.06 -19.43
C GLN A 348 -5.83 -22.17 -18.29
N GLN A 349 -7.01 -21.60 -18.44
CA GLN A 349 -7.64 -20.83 -17.36
C GLN A 349 -7.93 -21.70 -16.15
N LEU A 350 -8.50 -22.90 -16.35
CA LEU A 350 -8.74 -23.86 -15.27
C LEU A 350 -7.44 -24.28 -14.57
N ILE A 351 -6.39 -24.59 -15.34
CA ILE A 351 -5.06 -24.92 -14.80
C ILE A 351 -4.51 -23.75 -13.96
N ASN A 352 -4.64 -22.52 -14.44
CA ASN A 352 -4.15 -21.34 -13.73
C ASN A 352 -4.95 -21.03 -12.45
N ILE A 353 -6.25 -21.38 -12.41
CA ILE A 353 -7.08 -21.26 -11.21
C ILE A 353 -6.62 -22.28 -10.17
N GLU A 354 -6.48 -23.55 -10.55
CA GLU A 354 -6.03 -24.61 -9.62
C GLU A 354 -4.59 -24.38 -9.16
N ARG A 355 -3.71 -23.93 -10.06
CA ARG A 355 -2.33 -23.54 -9.69
C ARG A 355 -2.32 -22.45 -8.63
N ARG A 356 -3.06 -21.36 -8.81
CA ARG A 356 -3.15 -20.28 -7.82
C ARG A 356 -3.74 -20.75 -6.49
N ARG A 357 -4.72 -21.66 -6.53
CA ARG A 357 -5.29 -22.27 -5.33
C ARG A 357 -4.26 -23.11 -4.57
N LEU A 358 -3.45 -23.90 -5.28
CA LEU A 358 -2.39 -24.72 -4.68
C LEU A 358 -1.25 -23.85 -4.14
N GLU A 359 -0.81 -22.84 -4.89
CA GLU A 359 0.18 -21.86 -4.43
C GLU A 359 -0.27 -21.16 -3.15
N GLY A 360 -1.56 -20.79 -3.06
CA GLY A 360 -2.13 -20.24 -1.83
C GLY A 360 -2.09 -21.18 -0.62
N LYS A 361 -2.30 -22.49 -0.84
CA LYS A 361 -2.18 -23.50 0.23
C LYS A 361 -0.74 -23.71 0.67
N ILE A 362 0.18 -23.81 -0.28
CA ILE A 362 1.62 -23.96 -0.01
C ILE A 362 2.13 -22.75 0.77
N SER A 363 1.79 -21.53 0.33
CA SER A 363 2.20 -20.30 1.03
C SER A 363 1.70 -20.25 2.47
N TYR A 364 0.48 -20.73 2.73
CA TYR A 364 -0.06 -20.84 4.08
C TYR A 364 0.71 -21.85 4.94
N GLU A 365 1.03 -23.02 4.40
CA GLU A 365 1.82 -24.04 5.08
C GLU A 365 3.26 -23.56 5.35
N GLU A 366 3.91 -22.91 4.38
CA GLU A 366 5.23 -22.30 4.53
C GLU A 366 5.24 -21.22 5.61
N ALA A 367 4.20 -20.39 5.70
CA ALA A 367 4.07 -19.38 6.74
C ALA A 367 3.93 -20.00 8.14
N ILE A 368 3.18 -21.11 8.27
CA ILE A 368 3.08 -21.85 9.53
C ILE A 368 4.44 -22.43 9.91
N PHE A 369 5.13 -23.08 8.97
CA PHE A 369 6.42 -23.69 9.20
C PHE A 369 7.48 -22.66 9.61
N ALA A 370 7.54 -21.51 8.92
CA ALA A 370 8.43 -20.42 9.27
C ALA A 370 8.15 -19.87 10.69
N ARG A 371 6.87 -19.77 11.06
CA ARG A 371 6.49 -19.35 12.42
C ARG A 371 6.93 -20.37 13.47
N GLN A 372 6.78 -21.67 13.20
CA GLN A 372 7.24 -22.72 14.11
C GLN A 372 8.76 -22.67 14.28
N HIS A 373 9.50 -22.55 13.18
CA HIS A 373 10.95 -22.40 13.20
C HIS A 373 11.40 -21.22 14.08
N LEU A 374 10.78 -20.05 13.92
CA LEU A 374 11.07 -18.89 14.76
C LEU A 374 10.77 -19.12 16.24
N ILE A 375 9.71 -19.86 16.56
CA ILE A 375 9.38 -20.21 17.95
C ILE A 375 10.45 -21.14 18.53
N ASP A 376 10.91 -22.12 17.76
CA ASP A 376 11.93 -23.07 18.19
C ASP A 376 13.30 -22.40 18.36
N GLU A 377 13.70 -21.52 17.44
CA GLU A 377 14.93 -20.71 17.57
C GLU A 377 14.88 -19.81 18.82
N ASN A 378 13.77 -19.10 19.03
CA ASN A 378 13.60 -18.27 20.22
C ASN A 378 13.65 -19.09 21.51
N ARG A 379 13.10 -20.31 21.49
CA ARG A 379 13.18 -21.24 22.62
C ARG A 379 14.62 -21.66 22.88
N HIS A 380 15.38 -22.03 21.86
CA HIS A 380 16.80 -22.37 21.99
C HIS A 380 17.61 -21.19 22.55
N ILE A 381 17.39 -19.98 22.04
CA ILE A 381 18.06 -18.77 22.54
C ILE A 381 17.69 -18.52 24.00
N ALA A 382 16.41 -18.63 24.37
CA ALA A 382 15.96 -18.44 25.74
C ALA A 382 16.57 -19.45 26.70
N ASP A 383 16.69 -20.72 26.29
CA ASP A 383 17.31 -21.76 27.10
C ASP A 383 18.83 -21.56 27.25
N GLU A 384 19.50 -21.07 26.20
CA GLU A 384 20.90 -20.67 26.27
C GLU A 384 21.11 -19.51 27.25
N ILE A 385 20.28 -18.47 27.18
CA ILE A 385 20.33 -17.34 28.12
C ILE A 385 20.09 -17.80 29.55
N LYS A 386 19.14 -18.72 29.79
CA LYS A 386 18.90 -19.28 31.13
C LYS A 386 20.14 -20.02 31.65
N ARG A 387 20.82 -20.78 30.80
CA ARG A 387 22.05 -21.49 31.18
C ARG A 387 23.15 -20.49 31.56
N GLN A 388 23.41 -19.50 30.72
CA GLN A 388 24.41 -18.45 30.99
C GLN A 388 24.08 -17.66 32.27
N THR A 389 22.80 -17.34 32.47
CA THR A 389 22.33 -16.64 33.68
C THR A 389 22.57 -17.50 34.92
N ARG A 390 22.32 -18.81 34.87
CA ARG A 390 22.58 -19.73 35.98
C ARG A 390 24.08 -19.78 36.32
N GLU A 391 24.93 -19.93 35.30
CA GLU A 391 26.39 -19.93 35.49
C GLU A 391 26.87 -18.61 36.11
N ALA A 392 26.36 -17.46 35.66
CA ALA A 392 26.68 -16.16 36.22
C ALA A 392 26.24 -16.02 37.69
N ILE A 393 25.04 -16.52 38.04
CA ILE A 393 24.56 -16.54 39.43
C ILE A 393 25.45 -17.42 40.29
N GLU A 394 25.83 -18.62 39.82
CA GLU A 394 26.72 -19.51 40.58
C GLU A 394 28.08 -18.88 40.85
N ILE A 395 28.66 -18.17 39.87
CA ILE A 395 29.90 -17.41 40.05
C ILE A 395 29.70 -16.32 41.10
N HIS A 396 28.63 -15.52 40.99
CA HIS A 396 28.36 -14.44 41.93
C HIS A 396 28.15 -14.94 43.36
N VAL A 397 27.45 -16.05 43.55
CA VAL A 397 27.25 -16.67 44.86
C VAL A 397 28.58 -17.16 45.45
N LYS A 398 29.47 -17.75 44.64
CA LYS A 398 30.81 -18.15 45.08
C LYS A 398 31.65 -16.95 45.52
N GLU A 399 31.65 -15.87 44.74
CA GLU A 399 32.36 -14.63 45.10
C GLU A 399 31.84 -14.04 46.41
N LYS A 400 30.52 -13.97 46.57
CA LYS A 400 29.90 -13.48 47.82
C LYS A 400 30.26 -14.34 49.03
N LEU A 401 30.28 -15.67 48.87
CA LEU A 401 30.68 -16.57 49.94
C LEU A 401 32.15 -16.38 50.34
N GLN A 402 33.03 -16.16 49.37
CA GLN A 402 34.45 -15.86 49.63
C GLN A 402 34.62 -14.49 50.33
N GLU A 403 33.88 -13.47 49.91
CA GLU A 403 33.86 -12.16 50.59
C GLU A 403 33.41 -12.29 52.05
N GLU A 404 32.34 -13.04 52.31
CA GLU A 404 31.86 -13.30 53.67
C GLU A 404 32.91 -14.04 54.52
N GLN A 405 33.60 -15.03 53.96
CA GLN A 405 34.69 -15.73 54.65
C GLN A 405 35.85 -14.79 54.99
N ARG A 406 36.28 -13.94 54.03
CA ARG A 406 37.31 -12.94 54.27
C ARG A 406 36.90 -11.93 55.35
N MET A 407 35.64 -11.48 55.32
CA MET A 407 35.11 -10.59 56.37
C MET A 407 35.11 -11.27 57.74
N LYS A 408 34.70 -12.54 57.83
CA LYS A 408 34.74 -13.29 59.09
C LYS A 408 36.17 -13.42 59.64
N GLN A 409 37.13 -13.75 58.78
CA GLN A 409 38.55 -13.81 59.17
C GLN A 409 39.05 -12.45 59.68
N LEU A 410 38.72 -11.35 58.99
CA LEU A 410 39.10 -10.00 59.42
C LEU A 410 38.47 -9.63 60.77
N ILE A 411 37.20 -9.99 60.99
CA ILE A 411 36.53 -9.76 62.29
C ILE A 411 37.23 -10.57 63.40
N GLU A 412 37.58 -11.83 63.13
CA GLU A 412 38.30 -12.67 64.08
C GLU A 412 39.69 -12.12 64.40
N GLU A 413 40.44 -11.62 63.40
CA GLU A 413 41.71 -10.92 63.60
C GLU A 413 41.54 -9.65 64.46
N ILE A 414 40.51 -8.85 64.22
CA ILE A 414 40.21 -7.65 65.02
C ILE A 414 39.88 -8.03 66.47
N VAL A 415 39.09 -9.09 66.69
CA VAL A 415 38.74 -9.59 68.04
C VAL A 415 39.98 -10.10 68.76
N ASN A 416 40.79 -10.94 68.10
CA ASN A 416 42.04 -11.45 68.65
C ASN A 416 43.03 -10.32 68.97
N SER A 417 43.15 -9.32 68.10
CA SER A 417 43.95 -8.11 68.35
C SER A 417 43.44 -7.33 69.57
N ARG A 418 42.11 -7.18 69.72
CA ARG A 418 41.50 -6.52 70.87
C ARG A 418 41.75 -7.28 72.17
N ASP A 419 41.66 -8.60 72.16
CA ASP A 419 41.92 -9.43 73.34
C ASP A 419 43.40 -9.47 73.69
N ASN A 420 44.29 -9.53 72.70
CA ASN A 420 45.73 -9.37 72.90
C ASN A 420 46.08 -8.00 73.50
N ALA A 421 45.45 -6.92 73.03
CA ALA A 421 45.63 -5.58 73.59
C ALA A 421 45.16 -5.51 75.05
N LYS A 422 44.02 -6.13 75.40
CA LYS A 422 43.55 -6.24 76.80
C LYS A 422 44.53 -7.03 77.66
N ILE A 423 45.03 -8.17 77.18
CA ILE A 423 46.02 -9.00 77.91
C ILE A 423 47.31 -8.20 78.15
N ALA A 424 47.78 -7.46 77.15
CA ALA A 424 48.94 -6.58 77.29
C ALA A 424 48.71 -5.47 78.33
N GLN A 425 47.52 -4.86 78.35
CA GLN A 425 47.13 -3.88 79.37
C GLN A 425 47.10 -4.49 80.78
N GLN A 426 46.54 -5.69 80.93
CA GLN A 426 46.50 -6.41 82.22
C GLN A 426 47.91 -6.74 82.72
N LYS A 427 48.78 -7.27 81.84
CA LYS A 427 50.20 -7.52 82.19
C LYS A 427 50.92 -6.24 82.60
N LEU A 428 50.68 -5.13 81.91
CA LEU A 428 51.26 -3.83 82.27
C LEU A 428 50.74 -3.34 83.63
N GLN A 429 49.46 -3.54 83.94
CA GLN A 429 48.89 -3.20 85.25
C GLN A 429 49.48 -4.07 86.37
N GLN A 430 49.63 -5.38 86.15
CA GLN A 430 50.29 -6.29 87.09
C GLN A 430 51.74 -5.86 87.32
N TYR A 431 52.50 -5.61 86.25
CA TYR A 431 53.87 -5.13 86.34
C TYR A 431 53.97 -3.81 87.13
N LYS A 432 53.08 -2.84 86.88
CA LYS A 432 53.02 -1.59 87.67
C LYS A 432 52.70 -1.86 89.14
N ALA A 433 51.78 -2.78 89.44
CA ALA A 433 51.43 -3.12 90.82
C ALA A 433 52.59 -3.82 91.56
N ASP A 434 53.29 -4.74 90.88
CA ASP A 434 54.46 -5.43 91.43
C ASP A 434 55.64 -4.48 91.59
N PHE A 435 55.87 -3.57 90.63
CA PHE A 435 56.86 -2.51 90.76
C PHE A 435 56.56 -1.60 91.96
N VAL A 436 55.30 -1.22 92.17
CA VAL A 436 54.90 -0.44 93.35
C VAL A 436 55.10 -1.23 94.65
N LYS A 437 54.89 -2.55 94.67
CA LYS A 437 55.17 -3.40 95.83
C LYS A 437 56.67 -3.49 96.12
N GLN A 438 57.48 -3.78 95.10
CA GLN A 438 58.94 -3.82 95.19
C GLN A 438 59.48 -2.48 95.70
N TYR A 439 59.03 -1.36 95.13
CA TYR A 439 59.41 -0.03 95.57
C TYR A 439 59.00 0.25 97.03
N LYS A 440 57.82 -0.21 97.47
CA LYS A 440 57.41 -0.12 98.88
C LYS A 440 58.27 -0.99 99.81
N GLU A 441 58.67 -2.17 99.38
CA GLU A 441 59.57 -3.05 100.12
C GLU A 441 60.97 -2.46 100.21
N GLU A 442 61.52 -1.94 99.10
CA GLU A 442 62.77 -1.18 99.08
C GLU A 442 62.69 0.05 100.00
N LEU A 443 61.61 0.83 99.93
CA LEU A 443 61.39 1.98 100.84
C LEU A 443 61.33 1.54 102.30
N LYS A 444 60.69 0.41 102.61
CA LYS A 444 60.60 -0.14 103.97
C LYS A 444 61.97 -0.66 104.45
N GLN A 445 62.76 -1.25 103.57
CA GLN A 445 64.14 -1.66 103.88
C GLN A 445 65.04 -0.45 104.12
N LEU A 446 64.99 0.58 103.27
CA LEU A 446 65.65 1.86 103.47
C LEU A 446 65.23 2.51 104.80
N MET A 447 63.93 2.51 105.10
CA MET A 447 63.41 3.04 106.36
C MET A 447 63.93 2.25 107.57
N LYS A 448 64.05 0.92 107.47
CA LYS A 448 64.62 0.07 108.52
C LYS A 448 66.12 0.31 108.68
N GLN A 449 66.87 0.45 107.59
CA GLN A 449 68.29 0.83 107.62
C GLN A 449 68.49 2.20 108.28
N ALA A 450 67.69 3.20 107.92
CA ALA A 450 67.73 4.52 108.56
C ALA A 450 67.41 4.45 110.06
N LEU A 451 66.50 3.57 110.48
CA LEU A 451 66.15 3.34 111.89
C LEU A 451 67.26 2.60 112.64
N GLU A 452 67.90 1.61 112.02
CA GLU A 452 69.06 0.89 112.57
C GLU A 452 70.29 1.79 112.68
N GLU A 453 70.53 2.67 111.70
CA GLU A 453 71.55 3.72 111.77
C GLU A 453 71.23 4.73 112.88
N ALA A 454 69.98 5.18 113.00
CA ALA A 454 69.56 6.05 114.11
C ALA A 454 69.72 5.37 115.48
N CYS A 455 69.40 4.08 115.61
CA CYS A 455 69.63 3.30 116.82
C CYS A 455 71.13 3.09 117.12
N LYS A 456 71.98 2.88 116.10
CA LYS A 456 73.44 2.86 116.27
C LYS A 456 73.97 4.21 116.75
N ILE A 457 73.51 5.30 116.14
CA ILE A 457 73.86 6.67 116.57
C ILE A 457 73.43 6.89 118.02
N PHE A 458 72.22 6.47 118.40
CA PHE A 458 71.70 6.58 119.77
C PHE A 458 72.50 5.73 120.78
N ASN A 459 72.89 4.50 120.42
CA ASN A 459 73.73 3.65 121.27
C ASN A 459 75.16 4.19 121.44
N ASP A 460 75.74 4.76 120.37
CA ASP A 460 77.05 5.41 120.42
C ASP A 460 77.02 6.74 121.19
N THR A 461 75.85 7.37 121.37
CA THR A 461 75.69 8.54 122.24
C THR A 461 75.45 8.16 123.72
N PHE A 462 74.85 7.01 124.01
CA PHE A 462 74.53 6.60 125.39
C PHE A 462 75.72 5.96 126.12
N LEU A 463 76.74 5.47 125.41
CA LEU A 463 78.01 4.98 125.99
C LEU A 463 79.05 6.10 126.24
N LYS A 464 78.66 7.38 126.13
CA LYS A 464 79.51 8.55 126.40
C LYS A 464 79.03 9.42 127.58
N ILE A 465 78.18 8.89 128.45
CA ILE A 465 77.85 9.41 129.79
C ILE A 465 78.11 8.28 130.78
#